data_AF-A0A377ZIF0-F1
#
_entry.id   AF-A0A377ZIF0-F1
#
_cell.length_a   1.000
_cell.length_b   1.000
_cell.length_c   1.000
_cell.angle_alpha   90.00
_cell.angle_beta   90.00
_cell.angle_gamma   90.00
#
_symmetry.space_group_name_H-M   'P 1'
#
loop_
_entity.id
_entity.type
_entity.pdbx_description
1 polymer ?
#
loop_
_entity_poly.entity_id
_entity_poly.type
_entity_poly.pdbx_seq_one_letter_code
_entity_poly.pdbx_strand_id
1 'polypeptide(L)'
;MWRAGAHTDFDCLTLLFQRPGQGGLQVCPGKDRESQQWTSIEPREEVITCNIGDMLMRWSDDQLPSNFHRVRNPLPHEYQGAALQPGVFLPGQ
;
A
#
# COMPACT_ATOMS: atom_id res chain seq x y z
N MET A 1 9.09 9.57 -11.81
CA MET A 1 8.57 8.29 -12.35
C MET A 1 8.20 7.41 -11.17
N TRP A 2 7.07 6.69 -11.27
CA TRP A 2 6.55 5.83 -10.19
C TRP A 2 6.86 4.37 -10.50
N ARG A 3 7.17 3.58 -9.46
CA ARG A 3 7.29 2.13 -9.58
C ARG A 3 5.90 1.49 -9.66
N ALA A 4 4.95 2.03 -8.89
CA ALA A 4 3.52 1.81 -9.01
C ALA A 4 2.79 3.14 -8.81
N GLY A 5 1.86 3.47 -9.73
CA GLY A 5 1.04 4.69 -9.64
C GLY A 5 0.04 4.65 -8.47
N ALA A 6 -0.71 5.73 -8.26
CA ALA A 6 -1.78 5.77 -7.26
C ALA A 6 -2.93 4.83 -7.65
N HIS A 7 -3.30 3.91 -6.76
CA HIS A 7 -4.40 2.96 -6.95
C HIS A 7 -4.98 2.48 -5.62
N THR A 8 -6.13 1.79 -5.68
CA THR A 8 -6.69 0.95 -4.61
C THR A 8 -6.53 -0.51 -4.99
N ASP A 9 -6.64 -1.40 -4.00
CA ASP A 9 -6.64 -2.85 -4.25
C ASP A 9 -8.07 -3.33 -4.48
N PHE A 10 -8.28 -4.14 -5.52
CA PHE A 10 -9.61 -4.68 -5.81
C PHE A 10 -10.04 -5.77 -4.81
N ASP A 11 -9.10 -6.45 -4.15
CA ASP A 11 -9.34 -7.60 -3.26
C ASP A 11 -9.94 -7.20 -1.89
N CYS A 12 -10.09 -8.15 -0.95
CA CYS A 12 -10.52 -7.81 0.42
C CYS A 12 -9.37 -7.23 1.26
N LEU A 13 -8.21 -7.88 1.19
CA LEU A 13 -7.03 -7.57 2.01
C LEU A 13 -5.76 -7.86 1.22
N THR A 14 -4.79 -6.95 1.34
CA THR A 14 -3.42 -7.15 0.86
C THR A 14 -2.46 -7.19 2.06
N LEU A 15 -1.65 -8.24 2.16
CA LEU A 15 -0.58 -8.35 3.15
C LEU A 15 0.77 -8.15 2.48
N LEU A 16 1.48 -7.10 2.87
CA LEU A 16 2.72 -6.65 2.26
C LEU A 16 3.91 -6.87 3.20
N PHE A 17 4.83 -7.73 2.77
CA PHE A 17 6.05 -8.06 3.50
C PHE A 17 7.20 -7.22 2.97
N GLN A 18 7.60 -6.20 3.73
CA GLN A 18 8.68 -5.28 3.35
C GLN A 18 9.96 -5.59 4.12
N ARG A 19 11.10 -5.52 3.44
CA ARG A 19 12.43 -5.65 4.09
C ARG A 19 13.03 -4.27 4.40
N PRO A 20 13.93 -4.18 5.38
CA PRO A 20 14.71 -2.95 5.60
C PRO A 20 15.35 -2.45 4.30
N GLY A 21 15.20 -1.15 4.02
CA GLY A 21 15.71 -0.52 2.79
C GLY A 21 14.79 -0.64 1.56
N GLN A 22 13.65 -1.34 1.64
CA GLN A 22 12.62 -1.37 0.59
C GLN A 22 11.55 -0.28 0.80
N GLY A 23 11.99 0.98 0.81
CA GLY A 23 11.11 2.14 1.02
C GLY A 23 10.26 2.50 -0.19
N GLY A 24 9.46 3.55 -0.02
CA GLY A 24 8.76 4.24 -1.10
C GLY A 24 7.26 3.99 -1.19
N LEU A 25 6.70 3.12 -0.35
CA LEU A 25 5.25 3.00 -0.17
C LEU A 25 4.71 4.29 0.44
N GLN A 26 3.63 4.81 -0.15
CA GLN A 26 2.89 5.94 0.38
C GLN A 26 1.39 5.65 0.34
N VAL A 27 0.67 6.10 1.37
CA VAL A 27 -0.79 6.02 1.47
C VAL A 27 -1.38 7.42 1.47
N CYS A 28 -2.54 7.60 0.84
CA CYS A 28 -3.36 8.79 0.89
C CYS A 28 -4.67 8.42 1.60
N PRO A 29 -4.83 8.78 2.88
CA PRO A 29 -6.05 8.50 3.63
C PRO A 29 -7.27 9.15 2.96
N GLY A 30 -8.43 8.50 3.05
CA GLY A 30 -9.67 8.98 2.40
C GLY A 30 -10.02 10.45 2.69
N LYS A 31 -9.76 10.94 3.92
CA LYS A 31 -9.97 12.34 4.32
C LYS A 31 -9.09 13.36 3.58
N ASP A 32 -7.94 12.92 3.06
CA ASP A 32 -6.93 13.77 2.46
C ASP A 32 -6.89 13.65 0.93
N ARG A 33 -7.82 12.87 0.34
CA ARG A 33 -7.87 12.56 -1.10
C ARG A 33 -7.90 13.82 -1.98
N GLU A 34 -8.69 14.82 -1.59
CA GLU A 34 -8.81 16.08 -2.33
C GLU A 34 -7.53 16.92 -2.24
N SER A 35 -6.92 16.95 -1.06
CA SER A 35 -5.67 17.66 -0.81
C SER A 35 -4.42 16.93 -1.33
N GLN A 36 -4.58 15.68 -1.79
CA GLN A 36 -3.53 14.78 -2.23
C GLN A 36 -2.35 14.71 -1.25
N GLN A 37 -2.62 14.65 0.06
CA GLN A 37 -1.56 14.46 1.06
C GLN A 37 -1.22 12.98 1.18
N TRP A 38 0.07 12.68 1.04
CA TRP A 38 0.58 11.31 1.05
C TRP A 38 1.48 11.09 2.27
N THR A 39 1.20 10.04 3.03
CA THR A 39 2.01 9.59 4.17
C THR A 39 2.93 8.47 3.73
N SER A 40 4.24 8.61 3.94
CA SER A 40 5.20 7.55 3.66
C SER A 40 5.14 6.46 4.73
N ILE A 41 5.16 5.20 4.31
CA ILE A 41 5.21 4.04 5.20
C ILE A 41 6.66 3.55 5.26
N GLU A 42 7.24 3.58 6.46
CA GLU A 42 8.57 3.05 6.71
C GLU A 42 8.53 1.52 6.74
N PRO A 43 9.35 0.82 5.93
CA PRO A 43 9.43 -0.63 6.00
C PRO A 43 10.07 -1.06 7.34
N ARG A 44 9.45 -2.00 8.04
CA ARG A 44 9.99 -2.59 9.27
C ARG A 44 9.95 -4.11 9.17
N GLU A 45 11.04 -4.75 9.60
CA GLU A 45 11.21 -6.20 9.49
C GLU A 45 10.21 -7.00 10.35
N GLU A 46 9.81 -6.43 11.49
CA GLU A 46 8.94 -7.08 12.48
C GLU A 46 7.45 -6.85 12.23
N VAL A 47 7.08 -6.11 11.17
CA VAL A 47 5.68 -5.78 10.88
C VAL A 47 5.30 -6.18 9.45
N ILE A 48 4.02 -6.49 9.28
CA ILE A 48 3.41 -6.69 7.98
C ILE A 48 2.50 -5.49 7.74
N THR A 49 2.68 -4.80 6.62
CA THR A 49 1.77 -3.74 6.22
C THR A 49 0.51 -4.39 5.65
N CYS A 50 -0.66 -4.06 6.19
CA CYS A 50 -1.94 -4.58 5.73
C CYS A 50 -2.77 -3.46 5.11
N ASN A 51 -3.28 -3.69 3.90
CA ASN A 51 -4.21 -2.78 3.23
C ASN A 51 -5.60 -3.39 3.13
N ILE A 52 -6.62 -2.58 3.38
CA ILE A 52 -8.03 -2.89 3.10
C ILE A 52 -8.27 -2.62 1.61
N GLY A 53 -8.86 -3.57 0.91
CA GLY A 53 -9.25 -3.39 -0.49
C GLY A 53 -10.75 -3.13 -0.67
N ASP A 54 -11.13 -2.88 -1.92
CA ASP A 54 -12.45 -2.39 -2.32
C ASP A 54 -13.57 -3.39 -1.98
N MET A 55 -13.31 -4.71 -2.06
CA MET A 55 -14.29 -5.73 -1.68
C MET A 55 -14.64 -5.66 -0.19
N LEU A 56 -13.65 -5.51 0.69
CA LEU A 56 -13.89 -5.47 2.14
C LEU A 56 -14.53 -4.15 2.56
N MET A 57 -14.13 -3.04 1.94
CA MET A 57 -14.83 -1.76 2.10
C MET A 57 -16.31 -1.91 1.77
N ARG A 58 -16.62 -2.49 0.60
CA ARG A 58 -18.00 -2.71 0.17
C ARG A 58 -18.77 -3.64 1.08
N TRP A 59 -18.14 -4.72 1.56
CA TRP A 59 -18.78 -5.68 2.47
C TRP A 59 -19.04 -5.06 3.86
N SER A 60 -18.17 -4.15 4.30
CA SER A 60 -18.31 -3.44 5.56
C SER A 60 -19.29 -2.26 5.53
N ASP A 61 -19.98 -2.03 4.40
CA ASP A 61 -20.81 -0.83 4.17
C ASP A 61 -20.03 0.47 4.43
N ASP A 62 -18.85 0.56 3.79
CA ASP A 62 -17.92 1.70 3.82
C ASP A 62 -17.34 2.05 5.21
N GLN A 63 -17.48 1.17 6.22
CA GLN A 63 -16.88 1.35 7.55
C GLN A 63 -15.35 1.15 7.56
N LEU A 64 -14.83 0.31 6.67
CA LEU A 64 -13.40 0.06 6.51
C LEU A 64 -12.90 0.65 5.18
N PRO A 65 -12.27 1.84 5.18
CA PRO A 65 -11.93 2.53 3.93
C PRO A 65 -10.77 1.86 3.19
N SER A 66 -10.98 1.61 1.90
CA SER A 66 -9.92 1.28 0.93
C SER A 66 -9.18 2.56 0.55
N ASN A 67 -7.91 2.69 0.95
CA ASN A 67 -7.14 3.91 0.77
C ASN A 67 -6.26 3.83 -0.49
N PHE A 68 -6.07 4.98 -1.15
CA PHE A 68 -5.11 5.05 -2.25
C PHE A 68 -3.70 4.81 -1.72
N HIS A 69 -2.92 4.07 -2.48
CA HIS A 69 -1.50 3.91 -2.23
C HIS A 69 -0.71 3.94 -3.53
N ARG A 70 0.58 4.25 -3.41
CA ARG A 70 1.53 4.33 -4.54
C ARG A 70 2.93 3.96 -4.08
N VAL A 71 3.79 3.62 -5.03
CA VAL A 71 5.20 3.27 -4.74
C VAL A 71 6.13 4.12 -5.58
N ARG A 72 6.89 5.01 -4.95
CA ARG A 72 7.94 5.78 -5.64
C ARG A 72 9.11 4.89 -6.03
N ASN A 73 9.93 5.37 -6.95
CA ASN A 73 11.23 4.76 -7.20
C ASN A 73 12.13 4.86 -5.93
N PRO A 74 13.05 3.90 -5.73
CA PRO A 74 14.01 3.93 -4.64
C PRO A 74 14.87 5.22 -4.66
N LEU A 75 15.21 5.75 -3.49
CA LEU A 75 16.22 6.80 -3.32
C LEU A 75 17.63 6.23 -3.48
N PRO A 76 18.67 7.04 -3.77
CA PRO A 76 20.02 6.53 -4.03
C PRO A 76 20.63 5.65 -2.92
N HIS A 77 20.22 5.85 -1.66
CA HIS A 77 20.69 5.08 -0.50
C HIS A 77 19.79 3.87 -0.16
N GLU A 78 18.69 3.67 -0.89
CA GLU A 78 17.77 2.54 -0.71
C GLU A 78 18.10 1.40 -1.67
N TYR A 79 17.50 0.23 -1.41
CA TYR A 79 17.71 -0.95 -2.23
C TYR A 79 17.21 -0.73 -3.68
N GLN A 80 18.14 -0.74 -4.64
CA GLN A 80 17.88 -0.48 -6.07
C GLN A 80 17.40 -1.71 -6.86
N GLY A 81 17.44 -2.90 -6.27
CA GLY A 81 17.12 -4.14 -6.97
C GLY A 81 15.61 -4.34 -7.24
N ALA A 82 15.29 -5.55 -7.71
CA ALA A 82 13.90 -5.97 -7.80
C ALA A 82 13.29 -6.01 -6.39
N ALA A 83 12.34 -5.11 -6.12
CA ALA A 83 11.50 -5.20 -4.94
C ALA A 83 10.41 -6.20 -5.27
N LEU A 84 10.69 -7.45 -4.93
CA LEU A 84 9.67 -8.47 -4.79
C LEU A 84 9.02 -8.22 -3.44
N GLN A 85 7.84 -7.62 -3.46
CA GLN A 85 6.97 -7.53 -2.29
C GLN A 85 5.94 -8.65 -2.45
N PRO A 86 6.15 -9.84 -1.85
CA PRO A 86 5.17 -10.90 -1.94
C PRO A 86 3.89 -10.40 -1.27
N GLY A 87 2.89 -10.05 -2.07
CA GLY A 87 1.55 -9.70 -1.61
C GLY A 87 0.72 -10.98 -1.48
N VAL A 88 0.08 -11.18 -0.34
CA VAL A 88 -1.04 -12.15 -0.26
C VAL A 88 -2.32 -11.37 -0.46
N PHE A 89 -3.03 -11.70 -1.54
CA PHE A 89 -4.34 -11.16 -1.86
C PHE A 89 -5.41 -12.13 -1.38
N LEU A 90 -6.31 -11.67 -0.52
CA LEU A 90 -7.43 -12.47 -0.04
C LEU A 90 -8.67 -12.09 -0.86
N PRO A 91 -9.13 -12.93 -1.82
CA PRO A 91 -10.32 -12.64 -2.60
C PRO A 91 -11.57 -12.70 -1.73
N GLY A 92 -12.60 -11.94 -2.10
CA GLY A 92 -13.96 -12.14 -1.59
C GLY A 92 -14.51 -13.50 -2.04
N GLN A 93 -15.42 -14.07 -1.25
CA GLN A 93 -16.11 -15.32 -1.61
C GLN A 93 -17.01 -15.15 -2.83
#